data_AF-A0A953ZDK9-F1
#
_entry.id   AF-A0A953ZDK9-F1
#
_cell.length_a   1.000
_cell.length_b   1.000
_cell.length_c   1.000
_cell.angle_alpha   90.00
_cell.angle_beta   90.00
_cell.angle_gamma   90.00
#
_symmetry.space_group_name_H-M   'P 1'
#
loop_
_entity.id
_entity.type
_entity.pdbx_description
1 polymer ?
#
loop_
_entity_poly.entity_id
_entity_poly.type
_entity_poly.pdbx_seq_one_letter_code
_entity_poly.pdbx_strand_id
1 'polypeptide(L)'
;MNSFKRLATALAIVFVISTFCIAQDEGGGDGASGDSSDASEAPALRMLNKNYINEDLKDGVAKGLKRLSELQDANGAFTKGGGQNVAIAVTSMSGLALLASGSTPSKGKYAVNVRNAMNYLLGCQDVNSGFFTGTNDGSRIHGHGYATLFLAQLYGAVEDEGEKARLKSSLQLAVKCISKGQTPFGGWGYMPTDLTWDEGSTTVCCIQALRAASDAGITVEMKTIQNAIKYMYDIAEKRVFMHNGEEHVGYTFKYSLSSGWNSDSYALCAAAITTLNGIGV
;
A
#
# COMPACT_ATOMS: atom_id res chain seq x y z
N MET A 1 19.43 -1.25 -14.00
CA MET A 1 19.28 -2.38 -13.04
C MET A 1 19.49 -1.99 -11.56
N ASN A 2 20.26 -0.94 -11.23
CA ASN A 2 20.49 -0.52 -9.83
C ASN A 2 19.43 0.42 -9.22
N SER A 3 18.56 1.03 -10.03
CA SER A 3 17.49 1.93 -9.54
C SER A 3 16.30 1.17 -8.92
N PHE A 4 15.97 -0.01 -9.45
CA PHE A 4 14.82 -0.81 -9.02
C PHE A 4 15.00 -1.42 -7.62
N LYS A 5 16.22 -1.81 -7.25
CA LYS A 5 16.53 -2.36 -5.92
C LYS A 5 16.39 -1.31 -4.80
N ARG A 6 16.65 -0.03 -5.09
CA ARG A 6 16.49 1.07 -4.12
C ARG A 6 15.03 1.45 -3.90
N LEU A 7 14.19 1.31 -4.92
CA LEU A 7 12.74 1.53 -4.82
C LEU A 7 12.06 0.44 -3.95
N ALA A 8 12.50 -0.81 -4.07
CA ALA A 8 11.97 -1.92 -3.29
C ALA A 8 12.32 -1.84 -1.78
N THR A 9 13.49 -1.32 -1.42
CA THR A 9 13.86 -1.11 0.00
C THR A 9 13.10 0.06 0.63
N ALA A 10 12.76 1.10 -0.15
CA ALA A 10 11.92 2.20 0.32
C ALA A 10 10.45 1.77 0.51
N LEU A 11 9.98 0.81 -0.29
CA LEU A 11 8.65 0.22 -0.14
C LEU A 11 8.49 -0.54 1.20
N ALA A 12 9.49 -1.28 1.67
CA ALA A 12 9.31 -2.03 2.93
C ALA A 12 9.13 -1.12 4.18
N ILE A 13 9.66 0.11 4.16
CA ILE A 13 9.66 1.01 5.33
C ILE A 13 8.39 1.89 5.38
N VAL A 14 7.84 2.28 4.23
CA VAL A 14 6.60 3.09 4.18
C VAL A 14 5.36 2.26 4.56
N PHE A 15 5.40 0.94 4.35
CA PHE A 15 4.24 0.06 4.51
C PHE A 15 3.93 -0.38 5.95
N VAL A 16 4.87 -0.27 6.90
CA VAL A 16 4.62 -0.60 8.31
C VAL A 16 3.96 0.57 9.06
N ILE A 17 4.12 1.81 8.59
CA ILE A 17 3.70 3.01 9.33
C ILE A 17 2.30 3.49 8.92
N SER A 18 1.90 3.31 7.64
CA SER A 18 0.66 3.91 7.13
C SER A 18 -0.64 3.33 7.69
N THR A 19 -0.64 2.08 8.18
CA THR A 19 -1.82 1.44 8.80
C THR A 19 -2.16 2.01 10.18
N PHE A 20 -1.25 2.78 10.80
CA PHE A 20 -1.39 3.23 12.19
C PHE A 20 -1.69 4.72 12.37
N CYS A 21 -1.59 5.54 11.32
CA CYS A 21 -1.66 7.00 11.46
C CYS A 21 -3.07 7.61 11.41
N ILE A 22 -4.12 6.85 11.07
CA ILE A 22 -5.48 7.42 10.87
C ILE A 22 -6.41 7.21 12.07
N ALA A 23 -6.02 6.40 13.05
CA ALA A 23 -6.87 6.06 14.20
C ALA A 23 -6.45 6.77 15.50
N GLN A 24 -6.14 8.07 15.47
CA GLN A 24 -5.99 8.85 16.72
C GLN A 24 -6.45 10.30 16.53
N ASP A 25 -7.77 10.53 16.56
CA ASP A 25 -8.33 11.77 17.10
C ASP A 25 -9.80 11.55 17.50
N GLU A 26 -10.05 11.11 18.74
CA GLU A 26 -11.23 11.55 19.50
C GLU A 26 -10.85 11.78 20.96
N GLY A 27 -11.24 12.96 21.46
CA GLY A 27 -10.90 13.49 22.76
C GLY A 27 -11.51 12.73 23.94
N GLY A 28 -10.98 13.04 25.12
CA GLY A 28 -11.15 12.27 26.35
C GLY A 28 -12.57 12.22 26.92
N GLY A 29 -12.82 11.09 27.58
CA GLY A 29 -13.91 10.84 28.50
C GLY A 29 -13.55 9.65 29.39
N ASP A 30 -13.52 9.87 30.70
CA ASP A 30 -13.22 8.87 31.74
C ASP A 30 -14.18 7.66 31.68
N GLY A 31 -13.66 6.44 31.91
CA GLY A 31 -14.47 5.31 32.38
C GLY A 31 -14.13 3.92 31.83
N ALA A 32 -13.23 3.23 32.52
CA ALA A 32 -13.09 1.77 32.75
C ALA A 32 -13.55 0.70 31.71
N SER A 33 -12.57 -0.16 31.41
CA SER A 33 -12.60 -1.61 31.16
C SER A 33 -13.22 -2.16 29.86
N GLY A 34 -12.32 -2.54 28.95
CA GLY A 34 -12.56 -3.47 27.85
C GLY A 34 -11.25 -3.75 27.13
N ASP A 35 -10.81 -5.01 27.15
CA ASP A 35 -9.58 -5.53 26.54
C ASP A 35 -9.57 -5.25 25.02
N SER A 36 -8.91 -4.17 24.62
CA SER A 36 -8.56 -3.89 23.23
C SER A 36 -7.05 -3.85 23.15
N SER A 37 -6.44 -4.96 22.75
CA SER A 37 -5.02 -5.00 22.39
C SER A 37 -4.81 -4.08 21.20
N ASP A 38 -4.55 -2.82 21.48
CA ASP A 38 -4.13 -1.83 20.51
C ASP A 38 -2.84 -2.36 19.87
N ALA A 39 -2.83 -2.51 18.55
CA ALA A 39 -1.66 -3.01 17.83
C ALA A 39 -0.47 -2.03 17.93
N SER A 40 -0.68 -0.81 18.44
CA SER A 40 0.37 0.11 18.88
C SER A 40 1.09 -0.35 20.16
N GLU A 41 0.52 -1.29 20.92
CA GLU A 41 1.07 -1.81 22.19
C GLU A 41 2.06 -2.97 22.03
N ALA A 42 2.40 -3.40 20.81
CA ALA A 42 3.42 -4.44 20.61
C ALA A 42 4.75 -4.03 21.30
N PRO A 43 5.17 -4.67 22.41
CA PRO A 43 6.28 -4.20 23.24
C PRO A 43 7.63 -4.15 22.49
N ALA A 44 7.76 -4.99 21.45
CA ALA A 44 8.91 -5.02 20.55
C ALA A 44 9.04 -3.74 19.70
N LEU A 45 7.92 -3.17 19.23
CA LEU A 45 7.92 -1.90 18.48
C LEU A 45 8.33 -0.74 19.39
N ARG A 46 7.89 -0.72 20.66
CA ARG A 46 8.29 0.29 21.66
C ARG A 46 9.79 0.24 22.01
N MET A 47 10.37 -0.96 22.12
CA MET A 47 11.81 -1.12 22.39
C MET A 47 12.70 -0.76 21.20
N LEU A 48 12.25 -1.00 19.97
CA LEU A 48 12.90 -0.49 18.75
C LEU A 48 12.75 1.04 18.59
N ASN A 49 11.77 1.65 19.25
CA ASN A 49 11.39 3.05 19.01
C ASN A 49 12.37 4.07 19.61
N LYS A 50 12.78 3.94 20.88
CA LYS A 50 13.51 5.03 21.56
C LYS A 50 14.98 5.20 21.17
N ASN A 51 15.67 4.12 20.77
CA ASN A 51 17.09 4.19 20.42
C ASN A 51 17.34 4.52 18.95
N TYR A 52 16.34 4.32 18.07
CA TYR A 52 16.47 4.52 16.62
C TYR A 52 15.68 5.72 16.08
N ILE A 53 14.65 6.20 16.78
CA ILE A 53 13.95 7.46 16.44
C ILE A 53 14.56 8.63 17.20
N ASN A 54 15.70 9.11 16.70
CA ASN A 54 16.41 10.28 17.22
C ASN A 54 16.05 11.57 16.44
N GLU A 55 16.54 12.72 16.93
CA GLU A 55 16.27 14.02 16.29
C GLU A 55 16.84 14.11 14.87
N ASP A 56 17.98 13.47 14.59
CA ASP A 56 18.57 13.43 13.25
C ASP A 56 17.65 12.69 12.25
N LEU A 57 17.02 11.59 12.68
CA LEU A 57 16.05 10.86 11.86
C LEU A 57 14.81 11.72 11.61
N LYS A 58 14.28 12.38 12.65
CA LYS A 58 13.11 13.27 12.51
C LYS A 58 13.39 14.43 11.55
N ASP A 59 14.56 15.06 11.67
CA ASP A 59 15.00 16.12 10.77
C ASP A 59 15.19 15.62 9.33
N GLY A 60 15.78 14.42 9.17
CA GLY A 60 15.91 13.75 7.88
C GLY A 60 14.55 13.50 7.21
N VAL A 61 13.58 12.97 7.95
CA VAL A 61 12.20 12.76 7.49
C VAL A 61 11.55 14.09 7.11
N ALA A 62 11.67 15.13 7.95
CA ALA A 62 11.10 16.44 7.68
C ALA A 62 11.68 17.09 6.41
N LYS A 63 13.01 16.98 6.20
CA LYS A 63 13.69 17.42 4.97
C LYS A 63 13.22 16.64 3.76
N GLY A 64 13.07 15.32 3.89
CA GLY A 64 12.56 14.43 2.85
C GLY A 64 11.14 14.80 2.41
N LEU A 65 10.22 14.96 3.37
CA LEU A 65 8.83 15.37 3.10
C LEU A 65 8.76 16.76 2.47
N LYS A 66 9.57 17.72 2.96
CA LYS A 66 9.66 19.05 2.33
C LYS A 66 10.11 18.93 0.87
N ARG A 67 11.20 18.20 0.61
CA ARG A 67 11.70 18.02 -0.75
C ARG A 67 10.67 17.32 -1.64
N LEU A 68 9.98 16.31 -1.12
CA LEU A 68 8.92 15.60 -1.84
C LEU A 68 7.81 16.58 -2.24
N SER A 69 7.32 17.42 -1.33
CA SER A 69 6.27 18.39 -1.62
C SER A 69 6.65 19.39 -2.74
N GLU A 70 7.92 19.75 -2.85
CA GLU A 70 8.44 20.64 -3.89
C GLU A 70 8.53 19.97 -5.28
N LEU A 71 8.47 18.63 -5.33
CA LEU A 71 8.50 17.84 -6.56
C LEU A 71 7.11 17.62 -7.16
N GLN A 72 6.04 18.11 -6.54
CA GLN A 72 4.70 17.97 -7.10
C GLN A 72 4.52 18.88 -8.33
N ASP A 73 3.93 18.33 -9.37
CA ASP A 73 3.52 19.01 -10.60
C ASP A 73 2.29 19.89 -10.38
N ALA A 74 2.10 20.86 -11.28
CA ALA A 74 0.93 21.75 -11.23
C ALA A 74 -0.40 21.00 -11.39
N ASN A 75 -0.40 19.85 -12.07
CA ASN A 75 -1.57 18.98 -12.22
C ASN A 75 -1.77 18.00 -11.05
N GLY A 76 -0.93 18.07 -10.00
CA GLY A 76 -1.02 17.22 -8.80
C GLY A 76 -0.21 15.93 -8.83
N ALA A 77 0.37 15.56 -9.98
CA ALA A 77 1.26 14.40 -10.08
C ALA A 77 2.62 14.63 -9.40
N PHE A 78 3.40 13.58 -9.16
CA PHE A 78 4.79 13.68 -8.64
C PHE A 78 5.81 13.19 -9.67
N THR A 79 5.93 13.87 -10.81
CA THR A 79 6.82 13.45 -11.92
C THR A 79 8.07 14.31 -12.11
N LYS A 80 8.19 15.46 -11.43
CA LYS A 80 9.41 16.31 -11.50
C LYS A 80 10.68 15.59 -11.06
N GLY A 81 10.55 14.60 -10.18
CA GLY A 81 11.65 13.74 -9.73
C GLY A 81 11.96 12.57 -10.65
N GLY A 82 11.27 12.45 -11.79
CA GLY A 82 11.26 11.27 -12.65
C GLY A 82 9.98 10.44 -12.49
N GLY A 83 9.87 9.34 -13.24
CA GLY A 83 8.73 8.41 -13.14
C GLY A 83 7.51 8.83 -13.96
N GLN A 84 7.69 9.61 -15.02
CA GLN A 84 6.63 10.03 -15.93
C GLN A 84 5.84 8.85 -16.52
N ASN A 85 6.52 7.72 -16.76
CA ASN A 85 5.93 6.49 -17.27
C ASN A 85 5.27 5.62 -16.19
N VAL A 86 5.24 6.05 -14.93
CA VAL A 86 4.63 5.36 -13.78
C VAL A 86 4.04 6.38 -12.79
N ALA A 87 3.53 7.49 -13.33
CA ALA A 87 3.11 8.66 -12.58
C ALA A 87 2.03 8.34 -11.53
N ILE A 88 1.11 7.41 -11.82
CA ILE A 88 0.07 6.96 -10.88
C ILE A 88 0.70 6.31 -9.65
N ALA A 89 1.63 5.36 -9.84
CA ALA A 89 2.31 4.70 -8.73
C ALA A 89 3.14 5.68 -7.90
N VAL A 90 3.93 6.56 -8.55
CA VAL A 90 4.77 7.54 -7.84
C VAL A 90 3.92 8.57 -7.09
N THR A 91 2.84 9.05 -7.69
CA THR A 91 1.92 10.00 -7.04
C THR A 91 1.23 9.36 -5.85
N SER A 92 0.78 8.12 -5.97
CA SER A 92 0.13 7.39 -4.87
C SER A 92 1.08 7.17 -3.69
N MET A 93 2.30 6.73 -3.96
CA MET A 93 3.33 6.55 -2.93
C MET A 93 3.74 7.87 -2.27
N SER A 94 3.83 8.95 -3.06
CA SER A 94 4.10 10.28 -2.54
C SER A 94 2.96 10.78 -1.64
N GLY A 95 1.71 10.55 -2.06
CA GLY A 95 0.52 10.82 -1.27
C GLY A 95 0.51 10.08 0.06
N LEU A 96 0.83 8.78 0.06
CA LEU A 96 0.95 7.97 1.29
C LEU A 96 2.03 8.51 2.23
N ALA A 97 3.20 8.91 1.70
CA ALA A 97 4.26 9.48 2.52
C ALA A 97 3.84 10.81 3.17
N LEU A 98 3.14 11.68 2.43
CA LEU A 98 2.61 12.93 2.96
C LEU A 98 1.48 12.69 3.97
N LEU A 99 0.62 11.70 3.73
CA LEU A 99 -0.43 11.29 4.67
C LEU A 99 0.16 10.77 5.98
N ALA A 100 1.21 9.95 5.92
CA ALA A 100 1.94 9.43 7.08
C ALA A 100 2.64 10.53 7.91
N SER A 101 2.76 11.75 7.40
CA SER A 101 3.22 12.91 8.19
C SER A 101 2.12 13.52 9.08
N GLY A 102 0.89 13.00 9.02
CA GLY A 102 -0.29 13.57 9.68
C GLY A 102 -1.00 14.64 8.85
N SER A 103 -0.65 14.81 7.57
CA SER A 103 -1.36 15.76 6.69
C SER A 103 -2.54 15.08 6.00
N THR A 104 -3.71 15.71 6.04
CA THR A 104 -4.94 15.26 5.36
C THR A 104 -5.28 16.23 4.21
N PRO A 105 -6.27 15.96 3.35
CA PRO A 105 -6.68 16.93 2.33
C PRO A 105 -7.11 18.30 2.90
N SER A 106 -7.59 18.33 4.15
CA SER A 106 -8.11 19.53 4.82
C SER A 106 -7.15 20.15 5.83
N LYS A 107 -6.22 19.38 6.43
CA LYS A 107 -5.40 19.79 7.58
C LYS A 107 -3.94 19.38 7.44
N GLY A 108 -3.06 20.09 8.16
CA GLY A 108 -1.64 19.78 8.23
C GLY A 108 -0.78 20.48 7.18
N LYS A 109 0.53 20.36 7.33
CA LYS A 109 1.54 21.12 6.58
C LYS A 109 1.48 20.88 5.07
N TYR A 110 1.12 19.65 4.65
CA TYR A 110 1.10 19.24 3.25
C TYR A 110 -0.31 19.03 2.71
N ALA A 111 -1.33 19.68 3.31
CA ALA A 111 -2.73 19.44 2.96
C ALA A 111 -3.05 19.67 1.48
N VAL A 112 -2.53 20.76 0.92
CA VAL A 112 -2.69 21.09 -0.50
C VAL A 112 -2.05 20.01 -1.38
N ASN A 113 -0.89 19.48 -0.99
CA ASN A 113 -0.23 18.44 -1.76
C ASN A 113 -1.03 17.13 -1.76
N VAL A 114 -1.56 16.74 -0.61
CA VAL A 114 -2.40 15.54 -0.45
C VAL A 114 -3.68 15.68 -1.28
N ARG A 115 -4.37 16.83 -1.19
CA ARG A 115 -5.57 17.11 -1.99
C ARG A 115 -5.28 17.07 -3.50
N ASN A 116 -4.16 17.65 -3.93
CA ASN A 116 -3.79 17.65 -5.34
C ASN A 116 -3.45 16.24 -5.86
N ALA A 117 -2.78 15.41 -5.04
CA ALA A 117 -2.53 14.01 -5.38
C ALA A 117 -3.83 13.21 -5.51
N MET A 118 -4.77 13.39 -4.57
CA MET A 118 -6.11 12.80 -4.63
C MET A 118 -6.82 13.17 -5.93
N ASN A 119 -6.86 14.47 -6.26
CA ASN A 119 -7.56 14.96 -7.45
C ASN A 119 -6.92 14.45 -8.76
N TYR A 120 -5.58 14.39 -8.82
CA TYR A 120 -4.88 13.79 -9.95
C TYR A 120 -5.28 12.33 -10.16
N LEU A 121 -5.21 11.50 -9.10
CA LEU A 121 -5.51 10.08 -9.19
C LEU A 121 -6.98 9.80 -9.55
N LEU A 122 -7.92 10.56 -8.96
CA LEU A 122 -9.33 10.48 -9.33
C LEU A 122 -9.57 10.86 -10.80
N GLY A 123 -8.72 11.72 -11.38
CA GLY A 123 -8.74 12.05 -12.81
C GLY A 123 -8.12 10.99 -13.72
N CYS A 124 -7.35 10.05 -13.16
CA CYS A 124 -6.74 8.93 -13.88
C CYS A 124 -7.59 7.65 -13.84
N GLN A 125 -8.76 7.65 -13.22
CA GLN A 125 -9.61 6.46 -13.21
C GLN A 125 -10.44 6.37 -14.48
N ASP A 126 -10.35 5.26 -15.19
CA ASP A 126 -11.30 4.95 -16.25
C ASP A 126 -12.66 4.60 -15.65
N VAL A 127 -13.70 5.33 -16.06
CA VAL A 127 -15.05 5.25 -15.47
C VAL A 127 -15.77 3.93 -15.79
N ASN A 128 -15.36 3.22 -16.85
CA ASN A 128 -16.02 1.99 -17.28
C ASN A 128 -15.42 0.75 -16.61
N SER A 129 -14.10 0.67 -16.59
CA SER A 129 -13.34 -0.45 -16.02
C SER A 129 -13.02 -0.27 -14.54
N GLY A 130 -13.02 0.96 -14.04
CA GLY A 130 -12.53 1.31 -12.70
C GLY A 130 -11.00 1.28 -12.56
N PHE A 131 -10.28 0.95 -13.64
CA PHE A 131 -8.82 0.83 -13.63
C PHE A 131 -8.18 2.22 -13.62
N PHE A 132 -7.09 2.37 -12.85
CA PHE A 132 -6.33 3.62 -12.84
C PHE A 132 -5.31 3.55 -13.97
N THR A 133 -5.46 4.45 -14.96
CA THR A 133 -4.61 4.52 -16.14
C THR A 133 -4.51 5.96 -16.64
N GLY A 134 -3.35 6.33 -17.17
CA GLY A 134 -3.08 7.68 -17.66
C GLY A 134 -2.30 7.65 -18.96
N THR A 135 -2.22 8.79 -19.63
CA THR A 135 -1.42 8.94 -20.87
C THR A 135 0.02 8.53 -20.60
N ASN A 136 0.49 7.50 -21.32
CA ASN A 136 1.83 6.92 -21.17
C ASN A 136 2.17 6.35 -19.78
N ASP A 137 1.16 6.05 -18.95
CA ASP A 137 1.38 5.38 -17.67
C ASP A 137 1.44 3.86 -17.83
N GLY A 138 2.61 3.30 -17.49
CA GLY A 138 2.92 1.87 -17.50
C GLY A 138 3.07 1.28 -16.09
N SER A 139 2.47 1.89 -15.06
CA SER A 139 2.52 1.36 -13.69
C SER A 139 1.60 0.16 -13.46
N ARG A 140 0.59 -0.02 -14.33
CA ARG A 140 -0.28 -1.21 -14.39
C ARG A 140 -0.93 -1.50 -13.03
N ILE A 141 -1.09 -2.78 -12.67
CA ILE A 141 -1.73 -3.18 -11.39
C ILE A 141 -1.06 -2.57 -10.15
N HIS A 142 0.25 -2.30 -10.18
CA HIS A 142 0.91 -1.61 -9.07
C HIS A 142 0.39 -0.18 -8.90
N GLY A 143 0.27 0.57 -10.00
CA GLY A 143 -0.36 1.89 -9.97
C GLY A 143 -1.79 1.82 -9.46
N HIS A 144 -2.56 0.85 -9.95
CA HIS A 144 -3.94 0.66 -9.53
C HIS A 144 -4.07 0.32 -8.03
N GLY A 145 -3.26 -0.61 -7.53
CA GLY A 145 -3.26 -0.99 -6.13
C GLY A 145 -2.77 0.14 -5.22
N TYR A 146 -1.68 0.83 -5.57
CA TYR A 146 -1.20 1.97 -4.76
C TYR A 146 -2.18 3.15 -4.76
N ALA A 147 -2.82 3.45 -5.90
CA ALA A 147 -3.84 4.49 -5.96
C ALA A 147 -5.03 4.13 -5.08
N THR A 148 -5.51 2.88 -5.16
CA THR A 148 -6.60 2.39 -4.30
C THR A 148 -6.23 2.45 -2.82
N LEU A 149 -5.01 2.02 -2.46
CA LEU A 149 -4.50 2.08 -1.10
C LEU A 149 -4.47 3.51 -0.56
N PHE A 150 -3.88 4.44 -1.31
CA PHE A 150 -3.82 5.86 -0.93
C PHE A 150 -5.21 6.48 -0.77
N LEU A 151 -6.08 6.29 -1.76
CA LEU A 151 -7.43 6.85 -1.76
C LEU A 151 -8.29 6.26 -0.63
N ALA A 152 -8.11 4.98 -0.30
CA ALA A 152 -8.81 4.33 0.79
C ALA A 152 -8.35 4.87 2.16
N GLN A 153 -7.03 5.00 2.39
CA GLN A 153 -6.50 5.59 3.62
C GLN A 153 -6.95 7.05 3.80
N LEU A 154 -7.10 7.78 2.71
CA LEU A 154 -7.55 9.16 2.73
C LEU A 154 -9.06 9.30 3.02
N TYR A 155 -9.86 8.26 2.74
CA TYR A 155 -11.33 8.30 2.79
C TYR A 155 -11.91 8.79 4.13
N GLY A 156 -11.34 8.33 5.24
CA GLY A 156 -11.78 8.72 6.59
C GLY A 156 -11.50 10.19 6.93
N ALA A 157 -10.54 10.82 6.25
CA ALA A 157 -10.08 12.18 6.54
C ALA A 157 -10.69 13.26 5.63
N VAL A 158 -11.57 12.88 4.70
CA VAL A 158 -12.29 13.82 3.82
C VAL A 158 -13.55 14.31 4.54
N GLU A 159 -13.61 15.63 4.77
CA GLU A 159 -14.73 16.29 5.45
C GLU A 159 -15.82 16.76 4.47
N ASP A 160 -15.47 17.10 3.22
CA ASP A 160 -16.46 17.50 2.21
C ASP A 160 -17.25 16.30 1.70
N GLU A 161 -18.57 16.32 1.86
CA GLU A 161 -19.44 15.19 1.51
C GLU A 161 -19.47 14.90 0.00
N GLY A 162 -19.27 15.91 -0.85
CA GLY A 162 -19.19 15.74 -2.29
C GLY A 162 -17.91 15.00 -2.71
N GLU A 163 -16.76 15.44 -2.19
CA GLU A 163 -15.46 14.78 -2.37
C GLU A 163 -15.50 13.35 -1.81
N LYS A 164 -16.09 13.16 -0.62
CA LYS A 164 -16.23 11.84 0.02
C LYS A 164 -17.10 10.91 -0.81
N ALA A 165 -18.22 11.37 -1.36
CA ALA A 165 -19.08 10.56 -2.24
C ALA A 165 -18.36 10.18 -3.55
N ARG A 166 -17.62 11.12 -4.14
CA ARG A 166 -16.79 10.86 -5.32
C ARG A 166 -15.71 9.81 -5.03
N LEU A 167 -15.03 9.93 -3.89
CA LEU A 167 -14.00 8.99 -3.46
C LEU A 167 -14.57 7.60 -3.18
N LYS A 168 -15.72 7.51 -2.51
CA LYS A 168 -16.44 6.23 -2.30
C LYS A 168 -16.73 5.53 -3.61
N SER A 169 -17.26 6.28 -4.59
CA SER A 169 -17.61 5.74 -5.91
C SER A 169 -16.37 5.23 -6.65
N SER A 170 -15.27 5.99 -6.58
CA SER A 170 -13.99 5.61 -7.15
C SER A 170 -13.43 4.32 -6.54
N LEU A 171 -13.47 4.20 -5.20
CA LEU A 171 -13.02 3.01 -4.49
C LEU A 171 -13.87 1.78 -4.81
N GLN A 172 -15.19 1.92 -4.91
CA GLN A 172 -16.07 0.82 -5.31
C GLN A 172 -15.74 0.30 -6.72
N LEU A 173 -15.47 1.20 -7.67
CA LEU A 173 -15.04 0.83 -9.02
C LEU A 173 -13.67 0.13 -8.99
N ALA A 174 -12.73 0.64 -8.19
CA ALA A 174 -11.40 0.04 -8.08
C ALA A 174 -11.44 -1.36 -7.46
N VAL A 175 -12.15 -1.56 -6.34
CA VAL A 175 -12.34 -2.88 -5.72
C VAL A 175 -12.99 -3.86 -6.68
N LYS A 176 -13.98 -3.42 -7.45
CA LYS A 176 -14.62 -4.24 -8.49
C LYS A 176 -13.63 -4.61 -9.61
N CYS A 177 -12.76 -3.69 -10.01
CA CYS A 177 -11.70 -3.94 -10.99
C CYS A 177 -10.72 -5.01 -10.48
N ILE A 178 -10.22 -4.85 -9.25
CA ILE A 178 -9.32 -5.83 -8.61
C ILE A 178 -10.00 -7.20 -8.53
N SER A 179 -11.23 -7.27 -8.03
CA SER A 179 -11.95 -8.54 -7.85
C SER A 179 -12.15 -9.28 -9.17
N LYS A 180 -12.47 -8.56 -10.25
CA LYS A 180 -12.60 -9.15 -11.60
C LYS A 180 -11.28 -9.63 -12.19
N GLY A 181 -10.17 -9.00 -11.82
CA GLY A 181 -8.84 -9.33 -12.31
C GLY A 181 -8.15 -10.46 -11.56
N GLN A 182 -8.80 -11.09 -10.58
CA GLN A 182 -8.22 -12.23 -9.87
C GLN A 182 -8.17 -13.45 -10.79
N THR A 183 -6.99 -14.04 -10.91
CA THR A 183 -6.75 -15.23 -11.74
C THR A 183 -7.34 -16.48 -11.09
N PRO A 184 -7.53 -17.60 -11.84
CA PRO A 184 -7.90 -18.88 -11.25
C PRO A 184 -6.92 -19.42 -10.21
N PHE A 185 -5.67 -18.93 -10.19
CA PHE A 185 -4.67 -19.27 -9.18
C PHE A 185 -4.90 -18.56 -7.84
N GLY A 186 -5.74 -17.52 -7.80
CA GLY A 186 -6.01 -16.68 -6.63
C GLY A 186 -5.13 -15.44 -6.53
N GLY A 187 -4.07 -15.36 -7.34
CA GLY A 187 -3.21 -14.18 -7.48
C GLY A 187 -3.63 -13.24 -8.62
N TRP A 188 -2.84 -12.21 -8.87
CA TRP A 188 -3.05 -11.22 -9.94
C TRP A 188 -1.84 -11.11 -10.85
N GLY A 189 -2.10 -10.92 -12.15
CA GLY A 189 -1.09 -10.49 -13.11
C GLY A 189 -0.97 -8.96 -13.19
N TYR A 190 -0.30 -8.48 -14.23
CA TYR A 190 -0.09 -7.05 -14.42
C TYR A 190 -1.34 -6.29 -14.91
N MET A 191 -2.24 -6.95 -15.63
CA MET A 191 -3.42 -6.33 -16.22
C MET A 191 -4.67 -7.03 -15.70
N PRO A 192 -5.74 -6.30 -15.32
CA PRO A 192 -6.96 -6.91 -14.79
C PRO A 192 -7.73 -7.75 -15.82
N THR A 193 -7.39 -7.63 -17.11
CA THR A 193 -7.99 -8.40 -18.20
C THR A 193 -7.19 -9.65 -18.56
N ASP A 194 -5.96 -9.79 -18.07
CA ASP A 194 -5.13 -10.97 -18.30
C ASP A 194 -5.23 -11.90 -17.09
N LEU A 195 -6.04 -12.95 -17.25
CA LEU A 195 -6.29 -13.94 -16.20
C LEU A 195 -5.39 -15.17 -16.32
N THR A 196 -4.41 -15.14 -17.23
CA THR A 196 -3.55 -16.30 -17.53
C THR A 196 -2.24 -16.32 -16.76
N TRP A 197 -1.91 -15.21 -16.12
CA TRP A 197 -0.65 -15.00 -15.42
C TRP A 197 -0.86 -14.39 -14.05
N ASP A 198 -0.11 -14.86 -13.06
CA ASP A 198 -0.08 -14.33 -11.69
C ASP A 198 1.35 -13.94 -11.28
N GLU A 199 1.45 -13.06 -10.28
CA GLU A 199 2.71 -12.73 -9.66
C GLU A 199 2.53 -12.39 -8.17
N GLY A 200 3.52 -12.74 -7.35
CA GLY A 200 3.48 -12.50 -5.90
C GLY A 200 3.44 -11.02 -5.54
N SER A 201 4.22 -10.16 -6.22
CA SER A 201 4.31 -8.74 -5.89
C SER A 201 3.04 -7.95 -6.25
N THR A 202 2.43 -8.28 -7.38
CA THR A 202 1.14 -7.74 -7.83
C THR A 202 0.02 -8.22 -6.91
N THR A 203 0.06 -9.48 -6.48
CA THR A 203 -0.90 -10.05 -5.53
C THR A 203 -0.84 -9.35 -4.17
N VAL A 204 0.36 -9.15 -3.62
CA VAL A 204 0.57 -8.37 -2.38
C VAL A 204 -0.04 -6.97 -2.52
N CYS A 205 0.22 -6.28 -3.62
CA CYS A 205 -0.32 -4.94 -3.88
C CYS A 205 -1.86 -4.93 -3.89
N CYS A 206 -2.50 -5.91 -4.54
CA CYS A 206 -3.95 -6.05 -4.55
C CYS A 206 -4.53 -6.34 -3.17
N ILE A 207 -3.91 -7.24 -2.39
CA ILE A 207 -4.37 -7.57 -1.03
C ILE A 207 -4.35 -6.32 -0.14
N GLN A 208 -3.28 -5.54 -0.18
CA GLN A 208 -3.16 -4.31 0.61
C GLN A 208 -4.21 -3.26 0.22
N ALA A 209 -4.46 -3.10 -1.09
CA ALA A 209 -5.50 -2.21 -1.59
C ALA A 209 -6.91 -2.65 -1.13
N LEU A 210 -7.22 -3.94 -1.23
CA LEU A 210 -8.50 -4.50 -0.79
C LEU A 210 -8.68 -4.35 0.73
N ARG A 211 -7.63 -4.61 1.52
CA ARG A 211 -7.67 -4.43 2.98
C ARG A 211 -7.96 -2.98 3.34
N ALA A 212 -7.22 -2.04 2.76
CA ALA A 212 -7.44 -0.61 3.01
C ALA A 212 -8.84 -0.15 2.59
N ALA A 213 -9.35 -0.64 1.46
CA ALA A 213 -10.72 -0.36 1.03
C ALA A 213 -11.77 -0.91 2.02
N SER A 214 -11.55 -2.13 2.53
CA SER A 214 -12.40 -2.70 3.58
C SER A 214 -12.38 -1.87 4.86
N ASP A 215 -11.21 -1.38 5.28
CA ASP A 215 -11.05 -0.53 6.46
C ASP A 215 -11.75 0.83 6.28
N ALA A 216 -11.80 1.33 5.04
CA ALA A 216 -12.58 2.50 4.65
C ALA A 216 -14.10 2.24 4.54
N GLY A 217 -14.58 1.04 4.88
CA GLY A 217 -16.01 0.68 4.80
C GLY A 217 -16.51 0.39 3.38
N ILE A 218 -15.61 0.15 2.43
CA ILE A 218 -15.96 -0.28 1.07
C ILE A 218 -16.13 -1.80 1.08
N THR A 219 -17.25 -2.29 0.54
CA THR A 219 -17.53 -3.72 0.49
C THR A 219 -16.51 -4.44 -0.39
N VAL A 220 -15.82 -5.42 0.19
CA VAL A 220 -14.90 -6.34 -0.50
C VAL A 220 -15.44 -7.76 -0.38
N GLU A 221 -15.40 -8.52 -1.47
CA GLU A 221 -15.85 -9.92 -1.46
C GLU A 221 -14.87 -10.79 -0.66
N MET A 222 -15.39 -11.45 0.39
CA MET A 222 -14.59 -12.33 1.25
C MET A 222 -13.89 -13.45 0.48
N LYS A 223 -14.55 -13.98 -0.55
CA LYS A 223 -14.00 -15.03 -1.43
C LYS A 223 -12.71 -14.56 -2.12
N THR A 224 -12.67 -13.31 -2.58
CA THR A 224 -11.48 -12.73 -3.23
C THR A 224 -10.30 -12.71 -2.26
N ILE A 225 -10.53 -12.31 -1.01
CA ILE A 225 -9.50 -12.27 0.05
C ILE A 225 -9.03 -13.70 0.38
N GLN A 226 -9.96 -14.64 0.57
CA GLN A 226 -9.63 -16.04 0.88
C GLN A 226 -8.79 -16.71 -0.20
N ASN A 227 -9.13 -16.48 -1.48
CA ASN A 227 -8.33 -16.97 -2.61
C ASN A 227 -6.93 -16.36 -2.62
N ALA A 228 -6.81 -15.07 -2.30
CA ALA A 228 -5.53 -14.38 -2.25
C ALA A 228 -4.64 -14.91 -1.10
N ILE A 229 -5.22 -15.13 0.08
CA ILE A 229 -4.53 -15.77 1.22
C ILE A 229 -4.04 -17.16 0.81
N LYS A 230 -4.92 -17.98 0.23
CA LYS A 230 -4.56 -19.31 -0.25
C LYS A 230 -3.39 -19.24 -1.23
N TYR A 231 -3.44 -18.33 -2.21
CA TYR A 231 -2.35 -18.12 -3.16
C TYR A 231 -1.03 -17.80 -2.44
N MET A 232 -1.03 -16.90 -1.43
CA MET A 232 0.17 -16.56 -0.66
C MET A 232 0.78 -17.77 0.07
N TYR A 233 -0.06 -18.68 0.59
CA TYR A 233 0.41 -19.94 1.16
C TYR A 233 0.94 -20.91 0.10
N ASP A 234 0.29 -20.99 -1.06
CA ASP A 234 0.70 -21.88 -2.15
C ASP A 234 2.06 -21.47 -2.75
N ILE A 235 2.35 -20.16 -2.79
CA ILE A 235 3.67 -19.65 -3.22
C ILE A 235 4.72 -19.68 -2.09
N ALA A 236 4.33 -19.94 -0.84
CA ALA A 236 5.29 -20.06 0.25
C ALA A 236 6.08 -21.37 0.14
N GLU A 237 7.40 -21.27 0.22
CA GLU A 237 8.31 -22.40 0.11
C GLU A 237 9.20 -22.49 1.35
N LYS A 238 9.16 -23.66 2.02
CA LYS A 238 10.00 -23.95 3.18
C LYS A 238 11.47 -23.99 2.75
N ARG A 239 12.34 -23.26 3.47
CA ARG A 239 13.79 -23.29 3.27
C ARG A 239 14.52 -23.61 4.55
N VAL A 240 15.50 -24.49 4.43
CA VAL A 240 16.46 -24.81 5.49
C VAL A 240 17.71 -23.97 5.25
N PHE A 241 18.20 -23.29 6.29
CA PHE A 241 19.41 -22.48 6.21
C PHE A 241 20.22 -22.59 7.50
N MET A 242 21.53 -22.38 7.40
CA MET A 242 22.43 -22.43 8.55
C MET A 242 22.64 -21.01 9.10
N HIS A 243 22.51 -20.84 10.41
CA HIS A 243 22.86 -19.59 11.11
C HIS A 243 23.61 -19.94 12.39
N ASN A 244 24.82 -19.39 12.56
CA ASN A 244 25.72 -19.66 13.68
C ASN A 244 26.00 -21.16 13.93
N GLY A 245 26.05 -21.97 12.87
CA GLY A 245 26.30 -23.42 12.96
C GLY A 245 25.09 -24.27 13.32
N GLU A 246 23.93 -23.64 13.53
CA GLU A 246 22.66 -24.32 13.78
C GLU A 246 21.79 -24.33 12.52
N GLU A 247 21.00 -25.40 12.35
CA GLU A 247 20.02 -25.50 11.28
C GLU A 247 18.74 -24.75 11.68
N HIS A 248 18.31 -23.83 10.81
CA HIS A 248 17.09 -23.06 10.96
C HIS A 248 16.16 -23.35 9.79
N VAL A 249 14.86 -23.29 10.08
CA VAL A 249 13.79 -23.43 9.08
C VAL A 249 13.11 -22.08 8.94
N GLY A 250 13.09 -21.56 7.71
CA GLY A 250 12.35 -20.37 7.33
C GLY A 250 11.46 -20.63 6.12
N TYR A 251 10.85 -19.55 5.64
CA TYR A 251 10.04 -19.55 4.43
C TYR A 251 10.52 -18.47 3.48
N THR A 252 10.41 -18.77 2.20
CA THR A 252 10.51 -17.80 1.11
C THR A 252 9.22 -17.84 0.29
N PHE A 253 9.09 -16.94 -0.68
CA PHE A 253 7.92 -16.86 -1.53
C PHE A 253 8.33 -16.95 -2.99
N LYS A 254 7.74 -17.89 -3.72
CA LYS A 254 7.86 -18.03 -5.17
C LYS A 254 7.29 -16.81 -5.87
N TYR A 255 7.80 -16.54 -7.07
CA TYR A 255 7.38 -15.37 -7.83
C TYR A 255 6.00 -15.56 -8.45
N SER A 256 5.66 -16.77 -8.90
CA SER A 256 4.40 -17.08 -9.57
C SER A 256 4.05 -18.57 -9.46
N LEU A 257 2.75 -18.90 -9.45
CA LEU A 257 2.25 -20.26 -9.65
C LEU A 257 2.08 -20.60 -11.14
N SER A 258 1.70 -19.62 -11.96
CA SER A 258 1.56 -19.78 -13.42
C SER A 258 2.88 -19.95 -14.17
N SER A 259 4.02 -19.65 -13.54
CA SER A 259 5.35 -19.70 -14.15
C SER A 259 6.26 -20.78 -13.57
N GLY A 260 7.05 -21.41 -14.45
CA GLY A 260 8.22 -22.19 -14.02
C GLY A 260 9.40 -21.34 -13.54
N TRP A 261 9.42 -20.04 -13.83
CA TRP A 261 10.46 -19.12 -13.37
C TRP A 261 10.13 -18.60 -11.96
N ASN A 262 10.85 -19.12 -10.97
CA ASN A 262 10.58 -18.86 -9.55
C ASN A 262 11.84 -18.40 -8.81
N SER A 263 12.38 -17.23 -9.17
CA SER A 263 13.37 -16.59 -8.31
C SER A 263 12.66 -15.93 -7.12
N ASP A 264 13.02 -16.33 -5.91
CA ASP A 264 12.61 -15.63 -4.71
C ASP A 264 13.45 -14.37 -4.48
N SER A 265 12.94 -13.45 -3.67
CA SER A 265 13.70 -12.25 -3.27
C SER A 265 13.37 -11.83 -1.84
N TYR A 266 14.34 -11.22 -1.16
CA TYR A 266 14.11 -10.62 0.15
C TYR A 266 12.98 -9.58 0.14
N ALA A 267 12.85 -8.82 -0.95
CA ALA A 267 11.80 -7.82 -1.10
C ALA A 267 10.41 -8.45 -1.17
N LEU A 268 10.24 -9.51 -1.99
CA LEU A 268 8.97 -10.23 -2.08
C LEU A 268 8.64 -10.91 -0.75
N CYS A 269 9.62 -11.52 -0.09
CA CYS A 269 9.43 -12.15 1.22
C CYS A 269 8.98 -11.13 2.27
N ALA A 270 9.65 -9.99 2.37
CA ALA A 270 9.26 -8.92 3.29
C ALA A 270 7.84 -8.38 2.98
N ALA A 271 7.52 -8.16 1.71
CA ALA A 271 6.22 -7.68 1.28
C ALA A 271 5.10 -8.70 1.59
N ALA A 272 5.35 -9.99 1.35
CA ALA A 272 4.44 -11.09 1.64
C ALA A 272 4.15 -11.20 3.14
N ILE A 273 5.19 -11.26 3.98
CA ILE A 273 5.06 -11.38 5.44
C ILE A 273 4.31 -10.16 6.02
N THR A 274 4.69 -8.95 5.59
CA THR A 274 4.03 -7.72 6.05
C THR A 274 2.55 -7.71 5.66
N THR A 275 2.23 -8.21 4.47
CA THR A 275 0.85 -8.26 3.97
C THR A 275 0.02 -9.29 4.73
N LEU A 276 0.54 -10.50 4.96
CA LEU A 276 -0.14 -11.54 5.76
C LEU A 276 -0.41 -11.04 7.19
N ASN A 277 0.59 -10.42 7.82
CA ASN A 277 0.42 -9.81 9.14
C ASN A 277 -0.67 -8.72 9.13
N GLY A 278 -0.65 -7.83 8.12
CA GLY A 278 -1.61 -6.74 7.98
C GLY A 278 -3.06 -7.18 7.75
N ILE A 279 -3.29 -8.40 7.27
CA ILE A 279 -4.63 -9.00 7.12
C ILE A 279 -4.99 -9.94 8.28
N GLY A 280 -4.13 -10.07 9.30
CA GLY A 280 -4.39 -10.84 10.52
C GLY A 280 -4.17 -12.35 10.38
N VAL A 281 -3.24 -12.76 9.50
CA VAL A 281 -2.93 -14.17 9.20
C VAL A 281 -1.48 -14.50 9.55
#